data_AF-A0A929DS19-F1
#
_entry.id   AF-A0A929DS19-F1
#
_cell.length_a   1.000
_cell.length_b   1.000
_cell.length_c   1.000
_cell.angle_alpha   90.00
_cell.angle_beta   90.00
_cell.angle_gamma   90.00
#
_symmetry.space_group_name_H-M   'P 1'
#
loop_
_entity.id
_entity.type
_entity.pdbx_description
1 polymer ?
#
loop_
_entity_poly.entity_id
_entity_poly.type
_entity_poly.pdbx_seq_one_letter_code
_entity_poly.pdbx_strand_id
1 'polypeptide(L)'
;MNRFEDILVQCIDDIKAGRSSIEDCLSRYPSLREQLEPLLRIALEIHETPDVKPSPAFKIKARVQLMEQIHDRQAVTKRVLARYGSPMKPIQY
;
A
#
# COMPACT_ATOMS: atom_id res chain seq x y z
N MET A 1 -14.85 -1.85 -7.50
CA MET A 1 -15.65 -1.26 -6.41
C MET A 1 -17.11 -1.33 -6.79
N ASN A 2 -17.97 -1.67 -5.84
CA ASN A 2 -19.42 -1.61 -6.00
C ASN A 2 -19.92 -0.17 -5.72
N ARG A 3 -21.03 0.25 -6.33
CA ARG A 3 -21.58 1.62 -6.18
C ARG A 3 -21.85 2.00 -4.72
N PHE A 4 -22.24 1.04 -3.89
CA PHE A 4 -22.44 1.26 -2.46
C PHE A 4 -21.13 1.56 -1.72
N GLU A 5 -20.06 0.84 -2.04
CA GLU A 5 -18.73 1.03 -1.44
C GLU A 5 -18.18 2.41 -1.77
N ASP A 6 -18.36 2.87 -3.02
CA ASP A 6 -17.95 4.21 -3.45
C ASP A 6 -18.68 5.31 -2.65
N ILE A 7 -19.99 5.14 -2.44
CA ILE A 7 -20.79 6.06 -1.62
C ILE A 7 -20.31 6.08 -0.16
N LEU A 8 -20.03 4.90 0.41
CA LEU A 8 -19.55 4.78 1.79
C LEU A 8 -18.19 5.48 1.95
N VAL A 9 -17.24 5.22 1.05
CA VAL A 9 -15.90 5.84 1.09
C VAL A 9 -16.02 7.35 0.96
N GLN A 10 -16.80 7.84 -0.01
CA GLN A 10 -16.99 9.28 -0.19
C GLN A 10 -17.58 9.94 1.06
N CYS A 11 -18.57 9.30 1.71
CA CYS A 11 -19.15 9.81 2.95
C CYS A 11 -18.14 9.87 4.10
N ILE A 12 -17.31 8.83 4.26
CA ILE A 12 -16.26 8.80 5.28
C ILE A 12 -15.26 9.94 5.05
N ASP A 13 -14.81 10.13 3.80
CA ASP A 13 -13.83 11.16 3.45
C ASP A 13 -14.39 12.57 3.64
N ASP A 14 -15.65 12.82 3.28
CA ASP A 14 -16.30 14.11 3.49
C ASP A 14 -16.48 14.43 4.98
N ILE A 15 -16.84 13.44 5.80
CA ILE A 15 -17.00 13.62 7.24
C ILE A 15 -15.64 13.86 7.91
N LYS A 16 -14.61 13.06 7.57
CA LYS A 16 -13.25 13.26 8.07
C LYS A 16 -12.66 14.62 7.71
N ALA A 17 -13.00 15.14 6.53
CA ALA A 17 -12.57 16.46 6.08
C ALA A 17 -13.43 17.62 6.62
N GLY A 18 -14.46 17.34 7.44
CA GLY A 18 -15.37 18.35 7.98
C GLY A 18 -16.29 19.00 6.95
N ARG A 19 -16.44 18.41 5.74
CA ARG A 19 -17.30 18.93 4.67
C ARG A 19 -18.77 18.56 4.84
N SER A 20 -19.07 17.51 5.60
CA SER A 20 -20.45 17.08 5.87
C SER A 20 -20.57 16.36 7.22
N SER A 21 -21.74 16.43 7.83
CA SER A 21 -22.09 15.57 8.98
C SER A 21 -22.58 14.20 8.53
N ILE A 22 -22.71 13.26 9.48
CA ILE A 22 -23.35 11.95 9.24
C ILE A 22 -24.76 12.15 8.68
N GLU A 23 -25.53 13.07 9.27
CA GLU A 23 -26.93 13.33 8.89
C GLU A 23 -27.04 13.87 7.46
N ASP A 24 -26.10 14.72 7.04
CA ASP A 24 -26.02 15.22 5.66
C ASP A 24 -25.72 14.10 4.65
N CYS A 25 -24.91 13.11 5.03
CA CYS A 25 -24.65 11.93 4.20
C CYS A 25 -25.87 11.02 4.09
N LEU A 26 -26.55 10.74 5.21
CA LEU A 26 -27.76 9.92 5.22
C LEU A 26 -28.93 10.58 4.47
N SER A 27 -29.03 11.91 4.52
CA SER A 27 -30.05 12.68 3.79
C SER A 27 -29.83 12.66 2.27
N ARG A 28 -28.58 12.57 1.81
CA ARG A 28 -28.24 12.42 0.38
C ARG A 28 -28.61 11.05 -0.18
N TYR A 29 -28.63 10.02 0.65
CA TYR A 29 -28.88 8.62 0.25
C TYR A 29 -29.95 7.94 1.11
N PRO A 30 -31.21 8.42 1.09
CA PRO A 30 -32.26 7.93 1.99
C PRO A 30 -32.58 6.45 1.79
N SER A 31 -32.49 5.93 0.56
CA SER A 31 -32.72 4.51 0.27
C SER A 31 -31.63 3.57 0.83
N LEU A 32 -30.46 4.11 1.17
CA LEU A 32 -29.33 3.34 1.70
C LEU A 32 -29.10 3.60 3.19
N ARG A 33 -29.96 4.41 3.82
CA ARG A 33 -29.77 4.92 5.18
C ARG A 33 -29.56 3.82 6.22
N GLU A 34 -30.41 2.80 6.22
CA GLU A 34 -30.34 1.69 7.19
C GLU A 34 -29.03 0.90 7.09
N GLN A 35 -28.43 0.83 5.90
CA GLN A 35 -27.16 0.15 5.68
C GLN A 35 -25.95 1.07 5.92
N LEU A 36 -26.07 2.36 5.56
CA LEU A 36 -24.98 3.33 5.69
C LEU A 36 -24.74 3.77 7.13
N GLU A 37 -25.79 4.04 7.90
CA GLU A 37 -25.67 4.57 9.27
C GLU A 37 -24.74 3.73 10.17
N PRO A 38 -24.95 2.42 10.34
CA PRO A 38 -24.10 1.63 11.23
C PRO A 38 -22.65 1.59 10.77
N LEU A 39 -22.41 1.53 9.45
CA LEU A 39 -21.05 1.51 8.89
C LEU A 39 -20.33 2.84 9.10
N LEU A 40 -21.02 3.97 8.91
CA LEU A 40 -20.46 5.30 9.14
C LEU A 40 -20.10 5.50 10.61
N ARG A 41 -20.96 5.08 11.55
CA ARG A 41 -20.66 5.17 12.99
C ARG A 41 -19.41 4.39 13.34
N ILE A 42 -19.32 3.13 12.90
CA ILE A 42 -18.14 2.28 13.15
C ILE A 42 -16.88 2.88 12.51
N ALA A 43 -16.97 3.32 11.25
CA ALA A 43 -15.82 3.87 10.53
C ALA A 43 -15.24 5.12 11.20
N LEU A 44 -16.09 5.92 11.87
CA LEU A 44 -15.67 7.13 12.59
C LEU A 44 -15.15 6.82 14.00
N GLU A 45 -15.59 5.72 14.61
CA GLU A 45 -15.04 5.21 15.87
C GLU A 45 -13.67 4.52 15.68
N ILE A 46 -13.37 4.02 14.48
CA ILE A 46 -12.04 3.53 14.13
C ILE A 46 -11.10 4.73 14.08
N HIS A 47 -10.45 4.99 15.21
CA HIS A 47 -9.35 5.93 15.27
C HIS A 47 -8.25 5.52 14.29
N GLU A 48 -7.60 6.51 13.69
CA GLU A 48 -6.41 6.25 12.91
C GLU A 48 -5.41 5.51 13.81
N THR A 49 -5.02 4.32 13.36
CA THR A 49 -3.98 3.57 14.06
C THR A 49 -2.80 4.52 14.22
N PRO A 50 -2.20 4.61 15.42
CA PRO A 50 -1.03 5.44 15.61
C PRO A 50 -0.03 5.14 14.50
N ASP A 51 0.68 6.16 14.02
CA ASP A 51 1.72 5.99 12.99
C ASP A 51 2.85 5.12 13.57
N VAL A 52 2.68 3.80 13.49
CA VAL A 52 3.60 2.81 14.02
C VAL A 52 4.80 2.75 13.09
N LYS A 53 5.76 3.65 13.34
CA LYS A 53 7.04 3.64 12.65
C LYS A 53 7.98 2.64 13.33
N PRO A 54 8.62 1.74 12.57
CA PRO A 54 9.64 0.87 13.14
C PRO A 54 10.81 1.71 13.66
N SER A 55 11.35 1.30 14.80
CA SER A 55 12.51 1.98 15.39
C SER A 55 13.71 1.95 14.42
N PRO A 56 14.61 2.95 14.47
CA PRO A 56 15.80 2.95 13.63
C PRO A 56 16.63 1.67 13.77
N ALA A 57 16.77 1.15 14.99
CA ALA A 57 17.47 -0.10 15.26
C ALA A 57 16.79 -1.31 14.58
N PHE A 58 15.46 -1.39 14.63
CA PHE A 58 14.71 -2.44 13.93
C PHE A 58 14.92 -2.36 12.41
N LYS A 59 14.86 -1.16 11.82
CA LYS A 59 15.10 -0.96 10.38
C LYS A 59 16.48 -1.45 9.94
N ILE A 60 17.53 -1.13 10.72
CA ILE A 60 18.90 -1.56 10.44
C ILE A 60 18.99 -3.09 10.50
N LYS A 61 18.47 -3.70 11.57
CA LYS A 61 18.48 -5.17 11.74
C LYS A 61 17.74 -5.87 10.61
N ALA A 62 16.53 -5.42 10.29
CA ALA A 62 15.71 -5.99 9.22
C ALA A 62 16.40 -5.89 7.85
N ARG A 63 17.10 -4.78 7.58
CA ARG A 63 17.86 -4.61 6.34
C ARG A 63 18.99 -5.64 6.23
N VAL A 64 19.77 -5.84 7.29
CA VAL A 64 20.86 -6.84 7.28
C VAL A 64 20.32 -8.23 7.00
N GLN A 65 19.28 -8.65 7.74
CA GLN A 65 18.62 -9.95 7.57
C GLN A 65 18.10 -10.15 6.13
N LEU A 66 17.49 -9.11 5.54
CA LEU A 66 17.02 -9.18 4.16
C LEU A 66 18.17 -9.36 3.17
N MET A 67 19.28 -8.64 3.35
CA MET A 67 20.44 -8.74 2.45
C MET A 67 21.13 -10.11 2.55
N GLU A 68 21.22 -10.69 3.75
CA GLU A 68 21.73 -12.07 3.93
C GLU A 68 20.91 -13.07 3.12
N GLN A 69 19.57 -13.01 3.21
CA GLN A 69 18.71 -13.90 2.43
C GLN A 69 18.80 -13.70 0.91
N ILE A 70 19.07 -12.49 0.45
CA ILE A 70 19.27 -12.20 -0.98
C ILE A 70 20.59 -12.80 -1.46
N HIS A 71 21.68 -12.62 -0.68
CA HIS A 71 22.99 -13.15 -1.02
C HIS A 71 23.03 -14.68 -0.99
N ASP A 72 22.39 -15.31 0.01
CA ASP A 72 22.29 -16.78 0.09
C ASP A 72 21.51 -17.38 -1.08
N ARG A 73 20.62 -16.61 -1.72
CA ARG A 73 19.87 -17.02 -2.91
C ARG A 73 20.60 -16.76 -4.24
N GLN A 74 21.75 -16.08 -4.25
CA GLN A 74 22.52 -15.78 -5.46
C GLN A 74 23.67 -16.76 -5.71
N ALA A 75 23.32 -18.01 -6.01
CA ALA A 75 24.17 -18.91 -6.80
C ALA A 75 23.53 -19.26 -8.16
N VAL A 76 22.61 -18.43 -8.66
CA VAL A 76 21.98 -18.63 -9.97
C VAL A 76 22.39 -17.46 -10.87
N THR A 77 23.42 -17.65 -11.70
CA THR A 77 23.70 -17.00 -13.02
C THR A 77 25.18 -16.77 -13.37
N LYS A 78 26.18 -17.35 -12.69
CA LYS A 78 27.56 -17.37 -13.24
C LYS A 78 27.67 -18.13 -14.59
N ARG A 79 26.75 -19.06 -14.88
CA ARG A 79 26.76 -19.87 -16.12
C ARG A 79 26.25 -19.13 -17.37
N VAL A 80 25.54 -18.00 -17.25
CA VAL A 80 24.95 -17.34 -18.43
C VAL A 80 25.91 -16.35 -19.08
N LEU A 81 26.74 -15.66 -18.31
CA LEU A 81 27.72 -14.67 -18.81
C LEU A 81 28.92 -15.29 -19.56
N ALA A 82 29.23 -16.56 -19.32
CA ALA A 82 30.31 -17.26 -20.04
C ALA A 82 30.00 -17.49 -21.53
N ARG A 83 28.75 -17.28 -21.99
CA ARG A 83 28.36 -17.54 -23.39
C ARG A 83 28.62 -16.39 -24.37
N TYR A 84 28.97 -15.19 -23.90
CA TYR A 84 29.17 -14.02 -24.77
C TYR A 84 30.63 -13.54 -24.86
N GLY A 85 31.60 -14.33 -24.39
CA GLY A 85 33.02 -14.08 -24.59
C GLY A 85 33.50 -14.54 -25.97
N SER A 86 33.16 -13.81 -27.04
CA SER A 86 33.92 -13.87 -28.30
C SER A 86 34.80 -12.63 -28.42
N PRO A 87 36.08 -12.75 -28.81
CA PRO A 87 36.99 -11.62 -28.85
C PRO A 87 36.70 -10.72 -30.05
N MET A 88 36.35 -9.46 -29.80
CA MET A 88 36.39 -8.41 -30.84
C MET A 88 37.82 -8.27 -31.34
N LYS A 89 38.04 -8.43 -32.65
CA LYS A 89 39.31 -8.07 -33.30
C LYS A 89 39.37 -6.53 -33.46
N PRO A 90 40.52 -5.90 -33.19
CA PRO A 90 40.66 -4.45 -33.31
C PRO A 90 40.67 -4.02 -34.78
N ILE A 91 39.95 -2.93 -35.07
CA ILE A 91 39.95 -2.24 -36.37
C ILE A 91 41.24 -1.41 -36.44
N GLN A 92 42.10 -1.69 -37.41
CA GLN A 92 43.30 -0.90 -37.68
C GLN A 92 42.94 0.29 -38.58
N TYR A 93 43.41 1.48 -38.19
CA TYR A 93 43.36 2.72 -38.98
C TYR A 93 44.51 2.76 -39.98
#